data_AF-A0A434RRY2-F1
#
_entry.id   AF-A0A434RRY2-F1
#
_cell.length_a   1.000
_cell.length_b   1.000
_cell.length_c   1.000
_cell.angle_alpha   90.00
_cell.angle_beta   90.00
_cell.angle_gamma   90.00
#
_symmetry.space_group_name_H-M   'P 1'
#
loop_
_entity.id
_entity.type
_entity.pdbx_description
1 polymer ?
#
loop_
_entity_poly.entity_id
_entity_poly.type
_entity_poly.pdbx_seq_one_letter_code
_entity_poly.pdbx_strand_id
1 'polypeptide(L)'
;MSALQKGPAPEGPIGNGIDVVTFGCRLNTYESEVMRREAESAGLGALEGGAVIFNTCAVTAEAVRQAKQAIRKVRRENPEARIIVTGCAAQTEPQNFVAMDEVDLVLGNEEKLKANSYRALPDFGVNDTEKARVNDIFSVRETASHMVDAIEGRARAFVQVQNGCDHRCTFCIIPYGRGNSRSVPMGAVVEQVKRLAGNGYAEIVLTGVDMTSFGADLPGSPKLGKLVKTILRQVPEVKRLRLSSIDSIEADDELLDAIATEPRLMPHLHLSLQSGDDMILKRMKRRHLRDQSIRFCEDVRKLRPGIVFGADIIAGFPTETEAMFKNSEKIVAECGLTHLHVFPFSPREGTPAARAEREDVKMR
;
A
#
# COMPACT_ATOMS: atom_id res chain seq x y z
N MET A 1 -13.90 -4.91 -6.21
CA MET A 1 -13.89 -3.97 -5.07
C MET A 1 -12.66 -3.09 -5.20
N SER A 2 -12.88 -1.81 -5.49
CA SER A 2 -11.86 -0.76 -5.76
C SER A 2 -10.64 -0.82 -4.83
N ALA A 3 -9.43 -0.83 -5.40
CA ALA A 3 -8.16 -0.59 -4.70
C ALA A 3 -8.01 0.87 -4.20
N LEU A 4 -8.95 1.74 -4.53
CA LEU A 4 -9.26 2.94 -3.78
C LEU A 4 -10.49 2.62 -2.92
N GLN A 5 -10.27 2.08 -1.72
CA GLN A 5 -11.32 2.22 -0.69
C GLN A 5 -11.51 3.73 -0.52
N LYS A 6 -12.66 4.25 -0.95
CA LYS A 6 -13.18 5.50 -0.39
C LYS A 6 -13.22 5.24 1.11
N GLY A 7 -12.33 5.87 1.87
CA GLY A 7 -12.52 5.92 3.31
C GLY A 7 -13.86 6.63 3.52
N PRO A 8 -14.87 6.00 4.14
CA PRO A 8 -16.04 6.76 4.53
C PRO A 8 -15.55 7.86 5.47
N ALA A 9 -15.84 9.12 5.14
CA ALA A 9 -15.69 10.17 6.13
C ALA A 9 -16.62 9.81 7.31
N PRO A 10 -16.20 10.02 8.56
CA PRO A 10 -17.09 9.82 9.70
C PRO A 10 -18.41 10.56 9.45
N GLU A 11 -19.53 9.89 9.65
CA GLU A 11 -20.86 10.47 9.50
C GLU A 11 -21.30 11.02 10.86
N GLY A 12 -21.26 12.35 11.00
CA GLY A 12 -21.75 13.05 12.19
C GLY A 12 -20.66 13.66 13.08
N PRO A 13 -21.06 14.32 14.18
CA PRO A 13 -20.13 14.89 15.15
C PRO A 13 -19.36 13.78 15.86
N ILE A 14 -18.04 13.93 15.93
CA ILE A 14 -17.12 13.05 16.65
C ILE A 14 -17.15 13.51 18.10
N GLY A 15 -17.62 12.62 18.99
CA GLY A 15 -17.54 12.83 20.43
C GLY A 15 -16.10 12.67 20.94
N ASN A 16 -15.94 12.41 22.24
CA ASN A 16 -14.64 12.01 22.78
C ASN A 16 -14.20 10.68 22.12
N GLY A 17 -13.03 10.65 21.49
CA GLY A 17 -12.52 9.45 20.81
C GLY A 17 -11.53 9.72 19.67
N ILE A 18 -11.11 8.65 18.99
CA ILE A 18 -10.16 8.69 17.87
C ILE A 18 -10.77 8.04 16.63
N ASP A 19 -10.91 8.83 15.56
CA ASP A 19 -11.30 8.35 14.25
C ASP A 19 -10.11 8.32 13.29
N VAL A 20 -9.96 7.23 12.53
CA VAL A 20 -8.93 7.10 11.50
C VAL A 20 -9.58 6.92 10.14
N VAL A 21 -9.43 7.93 9.28
CA VAL A 21 -9.92 7.93 7.90
C VAL A 21 -8.81 7.45 6.98
N THR A 22 -8.98 6.25 6.44
CA THR A 22 -7.96 5.59 5.61
C THR A 22 -8.23 5.80 4.13
N PHE A 23 -7.23 6.28 3.40
CA PHE A 23 -7.22 6.34 1.93
C PHE A 23 -6.16 5.39 1.37
N GLY A 24 -6.41 4.82 0.20
CA GLY A 24 -5.39 4.06 -0.54
C GLY A 24 -5.41 2.56 -0.30
N CYS A 25 -4.23 1.99 -0.03
CA CYS A 25 -3.98 0.56 -0.18
C CYS A 25 -4.20 -0.26 1.10
N ARG A 26 -4.10 -1.60 0.96
CA ARG A 26 -4.19 -2.56 2.07
C ARG A 26 -3.16 -2.30 3.17
N LEU A 27 -1.99 -1.80 2.79
CA LEU A 27 -0.93 -1.41 3.71
C LEU A 27 -1.35 -0.21 4.58
N ASN A 28 -2.03 0.79 4.00
CA ASN A 28 -2.59 1.89 4.77
C ASN A 28 -3.68 1.40 5.73
N THR A 29 -4.52 0.43 5.36
CA THR A 29 -5.48 -0.17 6.30
C THR A 29 -4.77 -0.83 7.48
N TYR A 30 -3.74 -1.64 7.20
CA TYR A 30 -2.95 -2.28 8.24
C TYR A 30 -2.30 -1.25 9.18
N GLU A 31 -1.63 -0.25 8.62
CA GLU A 31 -0.98 0.81 9.39
C GLU A 31 -1.99 1.62 10.21
N SER A 32 -3.24 1.74 9.76
CA SER A 32 -4.27 2.48 10.48
C SER A 32 -4.68 1.81 11.80
N GLU A 33 -4.62 0.49 11.88
CA GLU A 33 -4.82 -0.23 13.16
C GLU A 33 -3.69 0.04 14.14
N VAL A 34 -2.45 0.08 13.64
CA VAL A 34 -1.29 0.49 14.45
C VAL A 34 -1.46 1.94 14.91
N MET A 35 -1.81 2.85 13.99
CA MET A 35 -2.01 4.26 14.28
C MET A 35 -3.07 4.48 15.37
N ARG A 36 -4.19 3.73 15.37
CA ARG A 36 -5.20 3.81 16.45
C ARG A 36 -4.58 3.54 17.81
N ARG A 37 -3.83 2.44 17.96
CA ARG A 37 -3.17 2.08 19.23
C ARG A 37 -2.15 3.12 19.67
N GLU A 38 -1.31 3.59 18.74
CA GLU A 38 -0.28 4.57 19.05
C GLU A 38 -0.88 5.94 19.41
N ALA A 39 -1.96 6.33 18.73
CA ALA A 39 -2.71 7.55 19.04
C ALA A 39 -3.41 7.47 20.41
N GLU A 40 -4.00 6.33 20.74
CA GLU A 40 -4.59 6.07 22.06
C GLU A 40 -3.53 6.15 23.17
N SER A 41 -2.38 5.50 22.96
CA SER A 41 -1.22 5.54 23.88
C SER A 41 -0.61 6.94 24.01
N ALA A 42 -0.85 7.81 23.02
CA ALA A 42 -0.47 9.21 23.05
C ALA A 42 -1.47 10.10 23.81
N GLY A 43 -2.63 9.56 24.22
CA GLY A 43 -3.69 10.27 24.94
C GLY A 43 -4.66 11.02 24.03
N LEU A 44 -4.67 10.77 22.72
CA LEU A 44 -5.55 11.49 21.80
C LEU A 44 -7.04 11.19 22.02
N GLY A 45 -7.38 10.00 22.55
CA GLY A 45 -8.77 9.63 22.84
C GLY A 45 -9.38 10.39 24.03
N ALA A 46 -8.54 11.00 24.87
CA ALA A 46 -8.97 11.80 26.01
C ALA A 46 -9.13 13.30 25.68
N LEU A 47 -8.90 13.72 24.43
CA LEU A 47 -9.08 15.11 24.03
C LEU A 47 -10.56 15.48 24.00
N GLU A 48 -10.89 16.63 24.59
CA GLU A 48 -12.19 17.27 24.37
C GLU A 48 -12.32 17.61 22.88
N GLY A 49 -13.44 17.21 22.26
CA GLY A 49 -13.64 17.34 20.81
C GLY A 49 -13.04 16.21 19.96
N GLY A 50 -12.29 15.28 20.57
CA GLY A 50 -11.74 14.10 19.90
C GLY A 50 -10.61 14.38 18.90
N ALA A 51 -10.16 13.33 18.22
CA ALA A 51 -9.11 13.43 17.20
C ALA A 51 -9.46 12.67 15.92
N VAL A 52 -9.08 13.22 14.78
CA VAL A 52 -9.26 12.60 13.45
C VAL A 52 -7.93 12.48 12.74
N ILE A 53 -7.55 11.27 12.38
CA ILE A 53 -6.30 10.97 11.68
C ILE A 53 -6.59 10.56 10.24
N PHE A 54 -6.08 11.33 9.28
CA PHE A 54 -6.17 11.04 7.86
C PHE A 54 -4.92 10.31 7.37
N ASN A 55 -5.03 9.01 7.06
CA ASN A 55 -3.94 8.23 6.45
C ASN A 55 -4.04 8.30 4.92
N THR A 56 -3.26 9.19 4.31
CA THR A 56 -3.39 9.59 2.90
C THR A 56 -2.64 8.68 1.92
N CYS A 57 -3.07 8.71 0.66
CA CYS A 57 -2.44 8.02 -0.47
C CYS A 57 -1.90 9.02 -1.49
N ALA A 58 -0.69 8.78 -2.02
CA ALA A 58 -0.03 9.64 -3.00
C ALA A 58 -0.07 9.09 -4.44
N VAL A 59 -0.62 7.90 -4.68
CA VAL A 59 -0.52 7.20 -5.97
C VAL A 59 -1.17 7.98 -7.11
N THR A 60 -2.27 8.67 -6.84
CA THR A 60 -2.96 9.51 -7.82
C THR A 60 -3.25 10.90 -7.25
N ALA A 61 -3.28 11.91 -8.12
CA ALA A 61 -3.71 13.26 -7.73
C ALA A 61 -5.16 13.28 -7.22
N GLU A 62 -6.01 12.41 -7.77
CA GLU A 62 -7.39 12.25 -7.33
C GLU A 62 -7.49 11.77 -5.88
N ALA A 63 -6.65 10.82 -5.45
CA ALA A 63 -6.63 10.36 -4.07
C ALA A 63 -6.25 11.48 -3.09
N VAL A 64 -5.26 12.32 -3.47
CA VAL A 64 -4.87 13.49 -2.67
C VAL A 64 -6.01 14.52 -2.61
N ARG A 65 -6.69 14.77 -3.74
CA ARG A 65 -7.84 15.68 -3.81
C ARG A 65 -8.98 15.23 -2.91
N GLN A 66 -9.33 13.93 -2.93
CA GLN A 66 -10.37 13.36 -2.08
C GLN A 66 -10.02 13.48 -0.60
N ALA A 67 -8.77 13.21 -0.21
CA ALA A 67 -8.31 13.39 1.16
C ALA A 67 -8.46 14.86 1.62
N LYS A 68 -8.00 15.81 0.81
CA LYS A 68 -8.16 17.25 1.11
C LYS A 68 -9.62 17.68 1.23
N GLN A 69 -10.52 17.15 0.40
CA GLN A 69 -11.95 17.43 0.51
C GLN A 69 -12.56 16.87 1.80
N ALA A 70 -12.17 15.65 2.18
CA ALA A 70 -12.63 15.02 3.40
C ALA A 70 -12.15 15.76 4.66
N ILE A 71 -10.89 16.22 4.68
CA ILE A 71 -10.34 17.05 5.77
C ILE A 71 -11.19 18.31 5.97
N ARG A 72 -11.48 19.05 4.90
CA ARG A 72 -12.31 20.26 4.96
C ARG A 72 -13.72 19.98 5.47
N LYS A 73 -14.30 18.87 5.01
CA LYS A 73 -15.63 18.44 5.47
C LYS A 73 -15.60 18.18 6.98
N VAL A 74 -14.65 17.39 7.46
CA VAL A 74 -14.53 17.03 8.88
C VAL A 74 -14.31 18.24 9.75
N ARG A 75 -13.44 19.19 9.37
CA ARG A 75 -13.24 20.43 10.15
C ARG A 75 -14.52 21.26 10.30
N ARG A 76 -15.34 21.36 9.24
CA ARG A 76 -16.63 22.08 9.31
C ARG A 76 -17.63 21.40 10.23
N GLU A 77 -17.64 20.07 10.26
CA GLU A 77 -18.55 19.28 11.08
C GLU A 77 -18.06 19.13 12.53
N ASN A 78 -16.75 19.25 12.75
CA ASN A 78 -16.07 19.06 14.03
C ASN A 78 -15.04 20.18 14.26
N PRO A 79 -15.47 21.41 14.61
CA PRO A 79 -14.58 22.56 14.73
C PRO A 79 -13.47 22.37 15.76
N GLU A 80 -13.77 21.69 16.87
CA GLU A 80 -12.85 21.47 18.00
C GLU A 80 -11.98 20.21 17.87
N ALA A 81 -12.25 19.35 16.89
CA ALA A 81 -11.51 18.09 16.75
C ALA A 81 -10.07 18.34 16.33
N ARG A 82 -9.14 17.58 16.90
CA ARG A 82 -7.73 17.61 16.48
C ARG A 82 -7.54 16.83 15.19
N ILE A 83 -7.20 17.50 14.10
CA ILE A 83 -7.02 16.91 12.77
C ILE A 83 -5.54 16.67 12.48
N ILE A 84 -5.18 15.40 12.31
CA ILE A 84 -3.83 14.94 12.01
C ILE A 84 -3.82 14.33 10.62
N VAL A 85 -2.85 14.71 9.77
CA VAL A 85 -2.70 14.17 8.42
C VAL A 85 -1.38 13.44 8.30
N THR A 86 -1.42 12.23 7.76
CA THR A 86 -0.24 11.39 7.55
C THR A 86 -0.37 10.53 6.30
N GLY A 87 0.51 9.54 6.11
CA GLY A 87 0.52 8.64 4.97
C GLY A 87 1.41 9.13 3.83
N CYS A 88 1.34 8.45 2.69
CA CYS A 88 2.29 8.68 1.60
C CYS A 88 2.23 10.11 1.04
N ALA A 89 1.04 10.74 0.97
CA ALA A 89 0.94 12.10 0.43
C ALA A 89 1.51 13.13 1.41
N ALA A 90 1.26 12.96 2.70
CA ALA A 90 1.87 13.80 3.75
C ALA A 90 3.40 13.67 3.79
N GLN A 91 3.94 12.49 3.46
CA GLN A 91 5.39 12.28 3.35
C GLN A 91 5.98 12.96 2.12
N THR A 92 5.35 12.81 0.95
CA THR A 92 5.92 13.29 -0.32
C THR A 92 5.71 14.78 -0.53
N GLU A 93 4.58 15.31 -0.04
CA GLU A 93 4.14 16.68 -0.24
C GLU A 93 3.64 17.27 1.09
N PRO A 94 4.49 17.36 2.14
CA PRO A 94 4.03 17.82 3.46
C PRO A 94 3.46 19.23 3.44
N GLN A 95 4.07 20.13 2.66
CA GLN A 95 3.66 21.53 2.53
C GLN A 95 2.22 21.68 2.03
N ASN A 96 1.73 20.73 1.22
CA ASN A 96 0.36 20.72 0.72
C ASN A 96 -0.70 20.56 1.82
N PHE A 97 -0.32 20.02 2.99
CA PHE A 97 -1.19 19.83 4.15
C PHE A 97 -0.85 20.80 5.29
N VAL A 98 0.42 21.22 5.42
CA VAL A 98 0.81 22.31 6.34
C VAL A 98 0.07 23.61 6.01
N ALA A 99 -0.06 23.91 4.72
CA ALA A 99 -0.77 25.10 4.23
C ALA A 99 -2.31 25.03 4.39
N MET A 100 -2.87 23.93 4.88
CA MET A 100 -4.31 23.81 5.14
C MET A 100 -4.61 24.27 6.57
N ASP A 101 -5.37 25.35 6.74
CA ASP A 101 -5.79 25.85 8.05
C ASP A 101 -6.56 24.80 8.85
N GLU A 102 -7.22 23.86 8.16
CA GLU A 102 -7.98 22.80 8.80
C GLU A 102 -7.14 21.73 9.50
N VAL A 103 -5.82 21.66 9.23
CA VAL A 103 -4.92 20.62 9.74
C VAL A 103 -4.16 21.15 10.96
N ASP A 104 -4.03 20.34 12.02
CA ASP A 104 -3.28 20.72 13.23
C ASP A 104 -1.89 20.10 13.27
N LEU A 105 -1.71 18.93 12.65
CA LEU A 105 -0.44 18.20 12.64
C LEU A 105 -0.28 17.36 11.37
N VAL A 106 0.90 17.41 10.77
CA VAL A 106 1.32 16.58 9.64
C VAL A 106 2.42 15.64 10.12
N LEU A 107 2.21 14.33 9.97
CA LEU A 107 3.19 13.30 10.33
C LEU A 107 3.69 12.57 9.09
N GLY A 108 5.00 12.31 9.04
CA GLY A 108 5.59 11.45 8.03
C GLY A 108 5.15 9.99 8.19
N ASN A 109 5.50 9.18 7.20
CA ASN A 109 4.99 7.82 7.09
C ASN A 109 5.58 6.87 8.15
N GLU A 110 6.76 7.20 8.69
CA GLU A 110 7.41 6.49 9.79
C GLU A 110 6.91 7.01 11.15
N GLU A 111 6.73 8.32 11.28
CA GLU A 111 6.34 8.98 12.53
C GLU A 111 4.96 8.52 13.02
N LYS A 112 4.03 8.26 12.09
CA LYS A 112 2.66 7.80 12.42
C LYS A 112 2.60 6.48 13.18
N LEU A 113 3.69 5.71 13.17
CA LEU A 113 3.78 4.41 13.85
C LEU A 113 4.35 4.53 15.27
N LYS A 114 4.58 5.75 15.78
CA LYS A 114 5.17 5.98 17.10
C LYS A 114 4.29 6.89 17.95
N ALA A 115 3.86 6.43 19.12
CA ALA A 115 3.01 7.21 20.03
C ALA A 115 3.58 8.61 20.37
N ASN A 116 4.91 8.74 20.54
CA ASN A 116 5.53 10.03 20.87
C ASN A 116 5.35 11.09 19.76
N SER A 117 5.19 10.68 18.51
CA SER A 117 4.97 11.58 17.37
C SER A 117 3.62 12.30 17.43
N TYR A 118 2.64 11.78 18.15
CA TYR A 118 1.30 12.37 18.26
C TYR A 118 1.19 13.44 19.37
N ARG A 119 2.09 13.39 20.36
CA ARG A 119 2.07 14.32 21.50
C ARG A 119 2.50 15.72 21.07
N ALA A 120 1.92 16.76 21.64
CA ALA A 120 2.57 18.07 21.63
C ALA A 120 3.86 17.92 22.46
N LEU A 121 5.03 18.20 21.88
CA LEU A 121 6.24 18.29 22.69
C LEU A 121 6.06 19.51 23.61
N PRO A 122 6.42 19.43 24.90
CA PRO A 122 6.46 20.62 25.74
C PRO A 122 7.38 21.64 25.08
N ASP A 123 6.87 22.83 24.85
CA ASP A 123 7.58 23.92 24.23
C ASP A 123 8.69 24.39 25.17
N PHE A 124 9.94 23.98 24.89
CA PHE A 124 11.13 24.48 25.57
C PHE A 124 11.67 25.75 24.91
N GLY A 125 10.77 26.62 24.42
CA GLY A 125 11.13 27.94 23.87
C GLY A 125 11.90 27.86 22.56
N VAL A 126 11.76 26.75 21.82
CA VAL A 126 12.32 26.55 20.49
C VAL A 126 11.27 25.88 19.62
N ASN A 127 10.56 26.71 18.84
CA ASN A 127 9.54 26.40 17.85
C ASN A 127 8.12 26.13 18.36
N ASP A 128 7.37 27.23 18.48
CA ASP A 128 5.90 27.29 18.48
C ASP A 128 5.27 26.81 17.12
N THR A 129 6.00 26.10 16.23
CA THR A 129 5.71 26.14 14.77
C THR A 129 6.07 24.92 13.90
N GLU A 130 6.30 23.71 14.40
CA GLU A 130 6.39 22.54 13.48
C GLU A 130 5.08 21.76 13.41
N LYS A 131 4.14 22.37 12.68
CA LYS A 131 2.93 21.71 12.13
C LYS A 131 3.26 20.48 11.29
N ALA A 132 4.51 20.30 10.87
CA ALA A 132 5.00 19.10 10.20
C ALA A 132 6.13 18.42 10.98
N ARG A 133 6.02 17.09 11.12
CA ARG A 133 7.06 16.20 11.64
C ARG A 133 7.27 15.10 10.61
N VAL A 134 8.09 15.39 9.61
CA VAL A 134 8.30 14.52 8.47
C VAL A 134 9.81 14.34 8.28
N ASN A 135 10.33 13.18 8.68
CA ASN A 135 11.74 12.88 8.52
C ASN A 135 12.05 12.35 7.12
N ASP A 136 13.34 12.28 6.79
CA ASP A 136 13.80 11.66 5.55
C ASP A 136 13.47 10.16 5.55
N ILE A 137 12.52 9.78 4.69
CA ILE A 137 12.06 8.40 4.56
C ILE A 137 13.15 7.45 4.05
N PHE A 138 14.20 7.95 3.38
CA PHE A 138 15.32 7.13 2.93
C PHE A 138 16.31 6.78 4.04
N SER A 139 16.23 7.45 5.19
CA SER A 139 17.04 7.13 6.38
C SER A 139 16.51 5.93 7.18
N VAL A 140 15.25 5.53 6.94
CA VAL A 140 14.61 4.40 7.63
C VAL A 140 15.20 3.08 7.17
N ARG A 141 15.71 2.29 8.12
CA ARG A 141 16.39 1.00 7.86
C ARG A 141 15.59 -0.23 8.24
N GLU A 142 14.65 -0.09 9.17
CA GLU A 142 13.85 -1.21 9.68
C GLU A 142 12.37 -0.96 9.43
N THR A 143 11.62 -2.05 9.25
CA THR A 143 10.17 -2.01 9.32
C THR A 143 9.78 -2.38 10.73
N ALA A 144 9.20 -1.45 11.48
CA ALA A 144 8.79 -1.74 12.84
C ALA A 144 7.74 -2.88 12.87
N SER A 145 8.03 -3.92 13.65
CA SER A 145 7.20 -5.11 13.83
C SER A 145 6.00 -4.81 14.73
N HIS A 146 5.17 -3.84 14.34
CA HIS A 146 3.96 -3.53 15.09
C HIS A 146 2.96 -4.67 14.92
N MET A 147 2.87 -5.54 15.91
CA MET A 147 1.84 -6.59 15.94
C MET A 147 0.46 -5.93 16.07
N VAL A 148 -0.48 -6.39 15.24
CA VAL A 148 -1.89 -6.01 15.28
C VAL A 148 -2.68 -7.19 15.84
N ASP A 149 -3.40 -6.97 16.94
CA ASP A 149 -4.14 -8.02 17.66
C ASP A 149 -5.51 -8.31 17.03
N ALA A 150 -6.16 -7.28 16.48
CA ALA A 150 -7.44 -7.42 15.80
C ALA A 150 -7.60 -6.33 14.72
N ILE A 151 -8.24 -6.70 13.62
CA ILE A 151 -8.88 -5.81 12.65
C ILE A 151 -10.39 -5.93 12.85
N GLU A 152 -11.02 -4.91 13.43
CA GLU A 152 -12.45 -4.93 13.73
C GLU A 152 -13.31 -5.10 12.46
N GLY A 153 -14.38 -5.90 12.58
CA GLY A 153 -15.43 -6.00 11.56
C GLY A 153 -15.06 -6.69 10.24
N ARG A 154 -13.90 -7.36 10.13
CA ARG A 154 -13.47 -8.00 8.88
C ARG A 154 -13.22 -9.50 9.03
N ALA A 155 -13.74 -10.29 8.08
CA ALA A 155 -13.39 -11.72 7.95
C ALA A 155 -11.94 -11.97 7.51
N ARG A 156 -11.20 -10.91 7.14
CA ARG A 156 -9.83 -10.94 6.62
C ARG A 156 -8.89 -10.10 7.48
N ALA A 157 -7.72 -10.64 7.79
CA ALA A 157 -6.63 -9.89 8.41
C ALA A 157 -5.52 -9.59 7.39
N PHE A 158 -4.92 -8.40 7.48
CA PHE A 158 -3.74 -8.04 6.69
C PHE A 158 -2.48 -8.18 7.53
N VAL A 159 -1.41 -8.73 6.94
CA VAL A 159 -0.10 -8.86 7.58
C VAL A 159 0.93 -8.20 6.68
N GLN A 160 1.53 -7.12 7.17
CA GLN A 160 2.63 -6.46 6.46
C GLN A 160 3.88 -7.32 6.53
N VAL A 161 4.40 -7.71 5.37
CA VAL A 161 5.64 -8.50 5.27
C VAL A 161 6.80 -7.69 4.69
N GLN A 162 6.50 -6.62 3.94
CA GLN A 162 7.46 -5.81 3.22
C GLN A 162 6.94 -4.37 3.09
N ASN A 163 7.82 -3.36 3.13
CA ASN A 163 7.49 -1.95 2.92
C ASN A 163 8.61 -1.24 2.13
N GLY A 164 8.28 -0.12 1.50
CA GLY A 164 9.20 0.60 0.60
C GLY A 164 9.50 -0.16 -0.69
N CYS A 165 10.36 0.39 -1.55
CA CYS A 165 10.71 -0.24 -2.82
C CYS A 165 12.04 0.30 -3.37
N ASP A 166 12.92 -0.59 -3.80
CA ASP A 166 14.21 -0.20 -4.40
C ASP A 166 14.12 0.02 -5.91
N HIS A 167 13.00 -0.36 -6.53
CA HIS A 167 12.78 -0.07 -7.93
C HIS A 167 12.50 1.41 -8.16
N ARG A 168 12.85 1.85 -9.37
CA ARG A 168 12.71 3.23 -9.83
C ARG A 168 11.87 3.26 -11.10
N CYS A 169 10.67 2.67 -11.03
CA CYS A 169 9.67 2.76 -12.09
C CYS A 169 9.39 4.25 -12.35
N THR A 170 9.36 4.66 -13.62
CA THR A 170 9.41 6.10 -13.98
C THR A 170 8.17 6.88 -13.55
N PHE A 171 7.05 6.21 -13.29
CA PHE A 171 5.79 6.82 -12.83
C PHE A 171 5.60 6.76 -11.31
N CYS A 172 6.43 6.01 -10.58
CA CYS A 172 6.11 5.62 -9.22
C CYS A 172 6.66 6.60 -8.18
N ILE A 173 5.77 7.20 -7.39
CA ILE A 173 6.14 8.10 -6.28
C ILE A 173 6.47 7.33 -4.99
N ILE A 174 6.14 6.04 -4.91
CA ILE A 174 6.20 5.26 -3.67
C ILE A 174 7.57 5.27 -2.98
N PRO A 175 8.72 5.17 -3.67
CA PRO A 175 10.02 5.26 -3.00
C PRO A 175 10.20 6.55 -2.18
N TYR A 176 9.61 7.67 -2.61
CA TYR A 176 9.67 8.95 -1.90
C TYR A 176 8.65 9.06 -0.75
N GLY A 177 7.64 8.19 -0.73
CA GLY A 177 6.65 8.15 0.34
C GLY A 177 6.89 7.05 1.37
N ARG A 178 7.66 6.01 1.01
CA ARG A 178 7.87 4.80 1.83
C ARG A 178 9.34 4.36 1.93
N GLY A 179 10.26 5.00 1.21
CA GLY A 179 11.70 4.72 1.28
C GLY A 179 12.11 3.44 0.55
N ASN A 180 13.32 2.99 0.84
CA ASN A 180 13.93 1.76 0.29
C ASN A 180 13.19 0.49 0.77
N SER A 181 13.40 -0.62 0.07
CA SER A 181 12.78 -1.90 0.45
C SER A 181 13.25 -2.34 1.82
N ARG A 182 12.31 -2.75 2.66
CA ARG A 182 12.55 -3.28 4.00
C ARG A 182 11.58 -4.41 4.27
N SER A 183 12.08 -5.53 4.77
CA SER A 183 11.30 -6.73 5.04
C SER A 183 11.10 -6.92 6.54
N VAL A 184 9.95 -7.48 6.90
CA VAL A 184 9.70 -7.93 8.27
C VAL A 184 10.38 -9.29 8.45
N PRO A 185 11.18 -9.51 9.53
CA PRO A 185 11.80 -10.80 9.77
C PRO A 185 10.78 -11.95 9.77
N MET A 186 11.12 -13.06 9.11
CA MET A 186 10.19 -14.19 8.90
C MET A 186 9.55 -14.69 10.21
N GLY A 187 10.32 -14.79 11.30
CA GLY A 187 9.81 -15.22 12.59
C GLY A 187 8.71 -14.30 13.14
N ALA A 188 8.88 -12.98 13.00
CA ALA A 188 7.87 -12.01 13.40
C ALA A 188 6.60 -12.13 12.55
N VAL A 189 6.74 -12.35 11.23
CA VAL A 189 5.60 -12.61 10.35
C VAL A 189 4.83 -13.86 10.78
N VAL A 190 5.54 -14.97 11.05
CA VAL A 190 4.92 -16.23 11.48
C VAL A 190 4.16 -16.05 12.80
N GLU A 191 4.75 -15.40 13.80
CA GLU A 191 4.09 -15.15 15.09
C GLU A 191 2.84 -14.29 14.94
N GLN A 192 2.90 -13.25 14.09
CA GLN A 192 1.72 -12.43 13.80
C GLN A 192 0.62 -13.24 13.10
N VAL A 193 0.97 -14.05 12.11
CA VAL A 193 0.03 -14.93 11.42
C VAL A 193 -0.60 -15.93 12.38
N LYS A 194 0.19 -16.52 13.27
CA LYS A 194 -0.28 -17.44 14.31
C LYS A 194 -1.28 -16.79 15.24
N ARG A 195 -1.01 -15.57 15.71
CA ARG A 195 -1.93 -14.80 16.55
C ARG A 195 -3.26 -14.53 15.85
N LEU A 196 -3.22 -14.05 14.61
CA LEU A 196 -4.42 -13.75 13.84
C LEU A 196 -5.23 -15.01 13.51
N ALA A 197 -4.57 -16.11 13.15
CA ALA A 197 -5.26 -17.38 12.95
C ALA A 197 -5.93 -17.87 14.25
N GLY A 198 -5.23 -17.75 15.39
CA GLY A 198 -5.77 -18.07 16.72
C GLY A 198 -6.96 -17.21 17.15
N ASN A 199 -7.00 -15.94 16.71
CA ASN A 199 -8.12 -15.02 16.94
C ASN A 199 -9.32 -15.29 16.01
N GLY A 200 -9.28 -16.36 15.20
CA GLY A 200 -10.41 -16.83 14.40
C GLY A 200 -10.53 -16.20 13.01
N TYR A 201 -9.54 -15.42 12.56
CA TYR A 201 -9.56 -14.87 11.20
C TYR A 201 -9.53 -16.00 10.15
N ALA A 202 -10.55 -16.02 9.29
CA ALA A 202 -10.70 -17.08 8.29
C ALA A 202 -9.75 -16.94 7.09
N GLU A 203 -9.27 -15.72 6.81
CA GLU A 203 -8.34 -15.46 5.71
C GLU A 203 -7.30 -14.42 6.13
N ILE A 204 -6.03 -14.76 5.87
CA ILE A 204 -4.88 -13.89 6.12
C ILE A 204 -4.32 -13.46 4.78
N VAL A 205 -4.12 -12.15 4.62
CA VAL A 205 -3.61 -11.54 3.40
C VAL A 205 -2.24 -10.95 3.69
N LEU A 206 -1.19 -11.55 3.13
CA LEU A 206 0.15 -10.97 3.16
C LEU A 206 0.17 -9.73 2.26
N THR A 207 0.67 -8.62 2.78
CA THR A 207 0.70 -7.33 2.10
C THR A 207 2.09 -6.72 2.12
N GLY A 208 2.43 -6.03 1.04
CA GLY A 208 3.64 -5.21 0.93
C GLY A 208 3.53 -4.24 -0.24
N VAL A 209 4.56 -3.42 -0.42
CA VAL A 209 4.66 -2.51 -1.57
C VAL A 209 5.13 -3.29 -2.80
N ASP A 210 6.24 -4.02 -2.64
CA ASP A 210 6.80 -4.96 -3.61
C ASP A 210 7.10 -6.27 -2.85
N MET A 211 6.10 -7.13 -2.75
CA MET A 211 6.22 -8.35 -1.95
C MET A 211 7.25 -9.34 -2.51
N THR A 212 7.48 -9.34 -3.81
CA THR A 212 8.45 -10.26 -4.44
C THR A 212 9.89 -9.85 -4.16
N SER A 213 10.11 -8.59 -3.77
CA SER A 213 11.38 -8.10 -3.20
C SER A 213 11.62 -8.51 -1.74
N PHE A 214 10.72 -9.30 -1.12
CA PHE A 214 10.87 -9.73 0.28
C PHE A 214 12.21 -10.43 0.54
N GLY A 215 12.81 -10.05 1.66
CA GLY A 215 13.93 -10.71 2.31
C GLY A 215 15.30 -10.43 1.73
N ALA A 216 15.43 -9.64 0.65
CA ALA A 216 16.73 -9.24 0.12
C ALA A 216 17.62 -8.54 1.16
N ASP A 217 17.00 -7.80 2.10
CA ASP A 217 17.62 -7.10 3.22
C ASP A 217 17.81 -7.96 4.49
N LEU A 218 17.33 -9.21 4.50
CA LEU A 218 17.41 -10.10 5.66
C LEU A 218 18.59 -11.09 5.56
N PRO A 219 19.12 -11.58 6.70
CA PRO A 219 20.15 -12.61 6.71
C PRO A 219 19.73 -13.87 5.95
N GLY A 220 20.61 -14.33 5.04
CA GLY A 220 20.35 -15.49 4.19
C GLY A 220 19.39 -15.24 3.03
N SER A 221 18.96 -13.98 2.82
CA SER A 221 18.15 -13.49 1.71
C SER A 221 16.96 -14.38 1.33
N PRO A 222 16.09 -14.77 2.30
CA PRO A 222 14.96 -15.64 2.03
C PRO A 222 13.97 -14.97 1.07
N LYS A 223 13.49 -15.70 0.07
CA LYS A 223 12.50 -15.18 -0.89
C LYS A 223 11.07 -15.36 -0.38
N LEU A 224 10.12 -14.73 -1.09
CA LEU A 224 8.69 -14.77 -0.75
C LEU A 224 8.14 -16.20 -0.68
N GLY A 225 8.51 -17.09 -1.61
CA GLY A 225 8.05 -18.49 -1.59
C GLY A 225 8.41 -19.21 -0.29
N LYS A 226 9.63 -18.99 0.22
CA LYS A 226 10.09 -19.55 1.50
C LYS A 226 9.29 -19.02 2.68
N LEU A 227 8.94 -17.74 2.69
CA LEU A 227 8.04 -17.17 3.70
C LEU A 227 6.67 -17.83 3.66
N VAL A 228 6.06 -17.94 2.48
CA VAL A 228 4.74 -18.56 2.27
C VAL A 228 4.72 -20.00 2.77
N LYS A 229 5.67 -20.84 2.34
CA LYS A 229 5.78 -22.23 2.81
C LYS A 229 6.01 -22.33 4.31
N THR A 230 6.85 -21.45 4.87
CA THR A 230 7.14 -21.46 6.31
C THR A 230 5.90 -21.15 7.13
N ILE A 231 5.12 -20.13 6.73
CA ILE A 231 3.84 -19.81 7.36
C ILE A 231 2.89 -21.01 7.31
N LEU A 232 2.67 -21.57 6.13
CA LEU A 232 1.74 -22.68 5.92
C LEU A 232 2.15 -23.95 6.67
N ARG A 233 3.45 -24.18 6.86
CA ARG A 233 3.98 -25.31 7.63
C ARG A 233 3.88 -25.09 9.14
N GLN A 234 4.19 -23.90 9.63
CA GLN A 234 4.30 -23.63 11.07
C GLN A 234 2.97 -23.17 11.72
N VAL A 235 2.01 -22.74 10.92
CA VAL A 235 0.70 -22.27 11.39
C VAL A 235 -0.41 -23.08 10.70
N PRO A 236 -0.66 -24.33 11.12
CA PRO A 236 -1.67 -25.20 10.52
C PRO A 236 -3.10 -24.63 10.62
N GLU A 237 -3.35 -23.72 11.57
CA GLU A 237 -4.63 -23.05 11.79
C GLU A 237 -5.02 -22.08 10.66
N VAL A 238 -4.06 -21.69 9.80
CA VAL A 238 -4.34 -20.83 8.64
C VAL A 238 -5.26 -21.57 7.67
N LYS A 239 -6.52 -21.13 7.61
CA LYS A 239 -7.51 -21.71 6.68
C LYS A 239 -7.30 -21.22 5.25
N ARG A 240 -6.98 -19.93 5.08
CA ARG A 240 -6.76 -19.29 3.78
C ARG A 240 -5.63 -18.28 3.88
N LEU A 241 -4.60 -18.47 3.08
CA LEU A 241 -3.52 -17.51 2.89
C LEU A 241 -3.66 -16.89 1.50
N ARG A 242 -3.61 -15.57 1.43
CA ARG A 242 -3.66 -14.82 0.16
C ARG A 242 -2.48 -13.89 0.07
N LEU A 243 -1.98 -13.71 -1.14
CA LEU A 243 -0.97 -12.70 -1.44
C LEU A 243 -1.66 -11.46 -2.01
N SER A 244 -1.13 -10.28 -1.67
CA SER A 244 -1.50 -9.05 -2.34
C SER A 244 -0.85 -8.99 -3.74
N SER A 245 -0.49 -7.79 -4.22
CA SER A 245 0.12 -7.65 -5.55
C SER A 245 1.54 -8.22 -5.57
N ILE A 246 1.89 -8.93 -6.65
CA ILE A 246 3.24 -9.47 -6.90
C ILE A 246 3.77 -9.01 -8.27
N ASP A 247 5.09 -9.03 -8.44
CA ASP A 247 5.71 -8.97 -9.77
C ASP A 247 5.87 -10.40 -10.33
N SER A 248 5.28 -10.67 -11.49
CA SER A 248 5.28 -12.02 -12.09
C SER A 248 6.69 -12.55 -12.37
N ILE A 249 7.63 -11.67 -12.72
CA ILE A 249 8.99 -12.09 -13.11
C ILE A 249 9.84 -12.49 -11.91
N GLU A 250 9.42 -12.13 -10.70
CA GLU A 250 10.15 -12.38 -9.46
C GLU A 250 9.54 -13.50 -8.63
N ALA A 251 8.49 -14.16 -9.14
CA ALA A 251 7.93 -15.34 -8.52
C ALA A 251 8.98 -16.47 -8.53
N ASP A 252 9.47 -16.83 -7.35
CA ASP A 252 10.49 -17.86 -7.18
C ASP A 252 9.92 -19.29 -7.23
N ASP A 253 10.79 -20.29 -7.42
CA ASP A 253 10.39 -21.70 -7.55
C ASP A 253 9.62 -22.21 -6.32
N GLU A 254 9.98 -21.76 -5.11
CA GLU A 254 9.22 -22.15 -3.92
C GLU A 254 7.81 -21.54 -3.93
N LEU A 255 7.65 -20.32 -4.45
CA LEU A 255 6.34 -19.73 -4.60
C LEU A 255 5.49 -20.48 -5.64
N LEU A 256 6.08 -20.85 -6.79
CA LEU A 256 5.40 -21.65 -7.82
C LEU A 256 5.00 -23.03 -7.30
N ASP A 257 5.86 -23.69 -6.54
CA ASP A 257 5.56 -24.96 -5.88
C ASP A 257 4.43 -24.81 -4.85
N ALA A 258 4.45 -23.75 -4.03
CA ALA A 258 3.36 -23.47 -3.10
C ALA A 258 2.03 -23.21 -3.83
N ILE A 259 2.07 -22.50 -4.97
CA ILE A 259 0.88 -22.29 -5.81
C ILE A 259 0.34 -23.65 -6.28
N ALA A 260 1.22 -24.54 -6.76
CA ALA A 260 0.82 -25.85 -7.28
C ALA A 260 0.28 -26.80 -6.19
N THR A 261 0.89 -26.80 -5.00
CA THR A 261 0.71 -27.89 -4.02
C THR A 261 -0.08 -27.48 -2.77
N GLU A 262 -0.10 -26.21 -2.38
CA GLU A 262 -0.73 -25.79 -1.12
C GLU A 262 -2.21 -25.38 -1.33
N PRO A 263 -3.19 -26.16 -0.83
CA PRO A 263 -4.61 -25.86 -1.01
C PRO A 263 -5.04 -24.61 -0.22
N ARG A 264 -4.35 -24.32 0.89
CA ARG A 264 -4.59 -23.15 1.75
C ARG A 264 -4.08 -21.86 1.14
N LEU A 265 -3.11 -21.92 0.22
CA LEU A 265 -2.75 -20.76 -0.59
C LEU A 265 -3.86 -20.53 -1.61
N MET A 266 -4.44 -19.33 -1.61
CA MET A 266 -5.61 -19.04 -2.43
C MET A 266 -5.24 -18.99 -3.93
N PRO A 267 -6.08 -19.57 -4.81
CA PRO A 267 -5.85 -19.63 -6.25
C PRO A 267 -6.09 -18.28 -6.92
N HIS A 268 -5.38 -17.24 -6.48
CA HIS A 268 -5.53 -15.89 -6.98
C HIS A 268 -4.23 -15.11 -6.88
N LEU A 269 -3.79 -14.53 -7.99
CA LEU A 269 -2.65 -13.63 -8.05
C LEU A 269 -3.07 -12.28 -8.63
N HIS A 270 -2.65 -11.19 -7.97
CA HIS A 270 -2.80 -9.85 -8.52
C HIS A 270 -1.45 -9.41 -9.08
N LEU A 271 -1.37 -9.15 -10.37
CA LEU A 271 -0.12 -8.92 -11.08
C LEU A 271 0.11 -7.43 -11.33
N SER A 272 1.32 -6.97 -11.03
CA SER A 272 1.74 -5.58 -11.29
C SER A 272 2.17 -5.37 -12.75
N LEU A 273 1.27 -5.65 -13.71
CA LEU A 273 1.60 -5.62 -15.15
C LEU A 273 1.87 -4.21 -15.69
N GLN A 274 1.05 -3.24 -15.29
CA GLN A 274 1.07 -1.83 -15.69
C GLN A 274 0.75 -1.54 -17.16
N SER A 275 1.24 -2.33 -18.10
CA SER A 275 0.94 -2.21 -19.53
C SER A 275 1.08 -3.56 -20.23
N GLY A 276 0.47 -3.69 -21.41
CA GLY A 276 0.67 -4.84 -22.30
C GLY A 276 1.62 -4.57 -23.46
N ASP A 277 2.26 -3.40 -23.52
CA ASP A 277 3.14 -3.01 -24.62
C ASP A 277 4.61 -2.90 -24.19
N ASP A 278 5.52 -3.55 -24.91
CA ASP A 278 6.94 -3.62 -24.56
C ASP A 278 7.64 -2.25 -24.56
N MET A 279 7.26 -1.34 -25.46
CA MET A 279 7.85 0.00 -25.48
C MET A 279 7.38 0.83 -24.29
N ILE A 280 6.11 0.70 -23.90
CA ILE A 280 5.59 1.35 -22.68
C ILE A 280 6.20 0.72 -21.43
N LEU A 281 6.27 -0.61 -21.33
CA LEU A 281 6.92 -1.31 -20.21
C LEU A 281 8.38 -0.86 -20.05
N LYS A 282 9.14 -0.77 -21.15
CA LYS A 282 10.51 -0.25 -21.15
C LYS A 282 10.60 1.19 -20.65
N ARG A 283 9.73 2.09 -21.13
CA ARG A 283 9.67 3.50 -20.69
C ARG A 283 9.23 3.65 -19.23
N MET A 284 8.37 2.74 -18.76
CA MET A 284 7.97 2.60 -17.37
C MET A 284 9.11 2.07 -16.47
N LYS A 285 10.20 1.53 -17.07
CA LYS A 285 11.26 0.76 -16.42
C LYS A 285 10.75 -0.48 -15.70
N ARG A 286 9.83 -1.21 -16.34
CA ARG A 286 9.40 -2.53 -15.88
C ARG A 286 10.48 -3.58 -16.17
N ARG A 287 10.48 -4.64 -15.37
CA ARG A 287 11.46 -5.75 -15.44
C ARG A 287 10.97 -6.92 -16.29
N HIS A 288 9.77 -6.77 -16.85
CA HIS A 288 9.10 -7.78 -17.66
C HIS A 288 8.68 -7.18 -19.00
N LEU A 289 8.63 -8.06 -20.00
CA LEU A 289 8.01 -7.84 -21.30
C LEU A 289 6.65 -8.54 -21.35
N ARG A 290 5.83 -8.16 -22.33
CA ARG A 290 4.49 -8.72 -22.58
C ARG A 290 4.50 -10.24 -22.59
N ASP A 291 5.39 -10.84 -23.39
CA ASP A 291 5.45 -12.29 -23.57
C ASP A 291 5.88 -13.03 -22.31
N GLN A 292 6.58 -12.37 -21.38
CA GLN A 292 6.93 -12.97 -20.09
C GLN A 292 5.70 -13.05 -19.18
N SER A 293 4.85 -12.02 -19.19
CA SER A 293 3.59 -12.04 -18.44
C SER A 293 2.60 -13.07 -18.96
N ILE A 294 2.50 -13.23 -20.28
CA ILE A 294 1.63 -14.24 -20.92
C ILE A 294 2.10 -15.65 -20.51
N ARG A 295 3.39 -15.96 -20.74
CA ARG A 295 3.97 -17.27 -20.36
C ARG A 295 3.81 -17.59 -18.88
N PHE A 296 4.05 -16.61 -18.01
CA PHE A 296 3.83 -16.78 -16.58
C PHE A 296 2.38 -17.20 -16.27
N CYS A 297 1.39 -16.53 -16.85
CA CYS A 297 -0.02 -16.86 -16.63
C CYS A 297 -0.38 -18.25 -17.17
N GLU A 298 0.17 -18.63 -18.33
CA GLU A 298 -0.01 -19.96 -18.91
C GLU A 298 0.58 -21.06 -18.01
N ASP A 299 1.82 -20.89 -17.57
CA ASP A 299 2.53 -21.89 -16.77
C ASP A 299 1.91 -22.03 -15.38
N VAL A 300 1.55 -20.93 -14.74
CA VAL A 300 0.85 -20.97 -13.45
C VAL A 300 -0.54 -21.59 -13.58
N ARG A 301 -1.24 -21.40 -14.70
CA ARG A 301 -2.53 -22.06 -14.95
C ARG A 301 -2.38 -23.56 -15.20
N LYS A 302 -1.28 -24.02 -15.81
CA LYS A 302 -0.95 -25.46 -15.90
C LYS A 302 -0.71 -26.06 -14.51
N LEU A 303 0.01 -25.34 -13.64
CA LEU A 303 0.25 -25.75 -12.26
C LEU A 303 -1.04 -25.77 -11.41
N ARG A 304 -1.96 -24.81 -11.66
CA ARG A 304 -3.22 -24.69 -10.93
C ARG A 304 -4.38 -24.29 -11.85
N PRO A 305 -5.10 -25.26 -12.44
CA PRO A 305 -6.15 -25.01 -13.43
C PRO A 305 -7.31 -24.09 -13.00
N GLY A 306 -7.51 -23.87 -11.70
CA GLY A 306 -8.52 -22.97 -11.14
C GLY A 306 -8.02 -21.58 -10.73
N ILE A 307 -6.79 -21.20 -11.08
CA ILE A 307 -6.22 -19.92 -10.67
C ILE A 307 -6.85 -18.73 -11.39
N VAL A 308 -7.11 -17.66 -10.65
CA VAL A 308 -7.64 -16.39 -11.16
C VAL A 308 -6.55 -15.33 -11.13
N PHE A 309 -6.41 -14.59 -12.24
CA PHE A 309 -5.50 -13.45 -12.31
C PHE A 309 -6.26 -12.14 -12.24
N GLY A 310 -5.76 -11.23 -11.42
CA GLY A 310 -6.04 -9.81 -11.52
C GLY A 310 -4.78 -9.05 -11.93
N ALA A 311 -4.93 -7.80 -12.34
CA ALA A 311 -3.78 -6.95 -12.63
C ALA A 311 -4.07 -5.46 -12.43
N ASP A 312 -3.01 -4.69 -12.22
CA ASP A 312 -3.03 -3.23 -12.34
C ASP A 312 -2.55 -2.83 -13.75
N ILE A 313 -3.28 -1.93 -14.41
CA ILE A 313 -2.96 -1.36 -15.73
C ILE A 313 -3.04 0.16 -15.66
N ILE A 314 -2.08 0.85 -16.29
CA ILE A 314 -2.03 2.31 -16.41
C ILE A 314 -2.25 2.66 -17.88
N ALA A 315 -3.35 3.37 -18.16
CA ALA A 315 -3.66 3.87 -19.50
C ALA A 315 -3.26 5.36 -19.63
N GLY A 316 -2.88 5.78 -20.83
CA GLY A 316 -2.47 7.15 -21.13
C GLY A 316 -1.08 7.50 -20.59
N PHE A 317 -0.18 6.52 -20.46
CA PHE A 317 1.22 6.80 -20.11
C PHE A 317 1.84 7.76 -21.17
N PRO A 318 2.76 8.67 -20.80
CA PRO A 318 3.36 9.58 -21.78
C PRO A 318 3.93 8.80 -22.96
N THR A 319 3.66 9.24 -24.19
CA THR A 319 4.05 8.60 -25.47
C THR A 319 3.34 7.28 -25.80
N GLU A 320 2.25 6.94 -25.09
CA GLU A 320 1.37 5.83 -25.47
C GLU A 320 0.56 6.21 -26.72
N THR A 321 0.69 5.38 -27.76
CA THR A 321 -0.10 5.51 -29.00
C THR A 321 -1.31 4.58 -28.96
N GLU A 322 -2.27 4.78 -29.86
CA GLU A 322 -3.44 3.90 -30.00
C GLU A 322 -3.03 2.43 -30.19
N ALA A 323 -1.99 2.14 -30.97
CA ALA A 323 -1.51 0.77 -31.17
C ALA A 323 -0.98 0.13 -29.88
N MET A 324 -0.24 0.91 -29.08
CA MET A 324 0.27 0.47 -27.76
C MET A 324 -0.87 0.25 -26.76
N PHE A 325 -1.88 1.12 -26.77
CA PHE A 325 -3.09 0.95 -25.98
C PHE A 325 -3.83 -0.34 -26.37
N LYS A 326 -4.00 -0.61 -27.68
CA LYS A 326 -4.61 -1.86 -28.17
C LYS A 326 -3.84 -3.11 -27.73
N ASN A 327 -2.51 -3.03 -27.58
CA ASN A 327 -1.73 -4.11 -26.99
C ASN A 327 -2.08 -4.30 -25.50
N SER A 328 -2.18 -3.22 -24.73
CA SER A 328 -2.66 -3.28 -23.33
C SER A 328 -4.08 -3.84 -23.20
N GLU A 329 -4.97 -3.63 -24.17
CA GLU A 329 -6.28 -4.27 -24.17
C GLU A 329 -6.19 -5.78 -24.45
N LYS A 330 -5.38 -6.19 -25.44
CA LYS A 330 -5.22 -7.61 -25.82
C LYS A 330 -4.66 -8.48 -24.69
N ILE A 331 -3.74 -7.94 -23.88
CA ILE A 331 -3.12 -8.71 -22.78
C ILE A 331 -4.14 -9.19 -21.74
N VAL A 332 -5.29 -8.51 -21.63
CA VAL A 332 -6.40 -8.92 -20.75
C VAL A 332 -6.90 -10.30 -21.12
N ALA A 333 -7.16 -10.54 -22.41
CA ALA A 333 -7.64 -11.82 -22.91
C ALA A 333 -6.52 -12.88 -22.90
N GLU A 334 -5.32 -12.52 -23.34
CA GLU A 334 -4.19 -13.47 -23.46
C GLU A 334 -3.73 -14.01 -22.10
N CYS A 335 -3.67 -13.17 -21.06
CA CYS A 335 -3.36 -13.62 -19.70
C CYS A 335 -4.59 -14.23 -18.99
N GLY A 336 -5.80 -14.03 -19.51
CA GLY A 336 -7.06 -14.42 -18.87
C GLY A 336 -7.30 -13.65 -17.57
N LEU A 337 -7.11 -12.32 -17.61
CA LEU A 337 -7.28 -11.44 -16.45
C LEU A 337 -8.76 -11.23 -16.18
N THR A 338 -9.20 -11.52 -14.96
CA THR A 338 -10.61 -11.41 -14.55
C THR A 338 -10.89 -10.13 -13.76
N HIS A 339 -9.91 -9.66 -12.99
CA HIS A 339 -10.05 -8.47 -12.15
C HIS A 339 -8.99 -7.43 -12.49
N LEU A 340 -9.39 -6.34 -13.13
CA LEU A 340 -8.49 -5.25 -13.48
C LEU A 340 -8.70 -4.06 -12.56
N HIS A 341 -7.60 -3.44 -12.14
CA HIS A 341 -7.61 -2.05 -11.74
C HIS A 341 -6.94 -1.26 -12.85
N VAL A 342 -7.75 -0.49 -13.58
CA VAL A 342 -7.27 0.39 -14.64
C VAL A 342 -7.25 1.81 -14.11
N PHE A 343 -6.10 2.47 -14.19
CA PHE A 343 -5.92 3.84 -13.75
C PHE A 343 -5.47 4.71 -14.93
N PRO A 344 -6.04 5.91 -15.13
CA PRO A 344 -5.40 6.88 -16.00
C PRO A 344 -4.05 7.29 -15.40
N PHE A 345 -3.06 7.50 -16.25
CA PHE A 345 -1.75 8.00 -15.83
C PHE A 345 -1.92 9.31 -15.07
N SER A 346 -1.44 9.32 -13.82
CA SER A 346 -1.40 10.51 -12.97
C SER A 346 0.05 10.97 -12.85
N PRO A 347 0.46 12.10 -13.45
CA PRO A 347 1.79 12.63 -13.24
C PRO A 347 1.98 12.94 -11.75
N ARG A 348 3.13 12.55 -11.19
CA ARG A 348 3.52 12.87 -9.82
C ARG A 348 4.79 13.70 -9.84
N GLU A 349 4.78 14.84 -9.17
CA GLU A 349 5.96 15.68 -9.04
C GLU A 349 7.15 14.86 -8.50
N GLY A 350 8.35 15.11 -9.04
CA GLY A 350 9.55 14.35 -8.70
C GLY A 350 9.72 13.00 -9.43
N THR A 351 8.72 12.51 -10.18
CA THR A 351 8.87 11.28 -10.97
C THR A 351 9.41 11.55 -12.39
N PRO A 352 10.24 10.66 -12.97
CA PRO A 352 10.74 10.84 -14.33
C PRO A 352 9.63 10.97 -15.39
N ALA A 353 8.54 10.20 -15.29
CA ALA A 353 7.45 10.22 -16.26
C ALA A 353 6.63 11.52 -16.19
N ALA A 354 6.66 12.27 -15.08
CA ALA A 354 6.00 13.56 -15.00
C ALA A 354 6.69 14.64 -15.86
N ARG A 355 7.96 14.44 -16.23
CA ARG A 355 8.75 15.36 -17.06
C ARG A 355 8.77 14.98 -18.55
N ALA A 356 8.19 13.84 -18.92
CA ALA A 356 8.18 13.37 -20.30
C ALA A 356 7.19 14.19 -21.14
N GLU A 357 7.56 14.48 -22.39
CA GLU A 357 6.65 15.07 -23.37
C GLU A 357 5.47 14.14 -23.62
N ARG A 358 4.28 14.72 -23.78
CA ARG A 358 3.05 13.98 -24.07
C ARG A 358 2.71 14.15 -25.53
N GLU A 359 2.43 13.04 -26.22
CA GLU A 359 1.67 13.09 -27.46
C GLU A 359 0.19 13.24 -27.08
N ASP A 360 -0.51 14.19 -27.72
CA ASP A 360 -1.94 14.45 -27.48
C ASP A 360 -2.79 13.27 -27.97
N VAL A 361 -2.84 12.20 -27.20
CA VAL A 361 -3.84 11.14 -27.39
C VAL A 361 -5.09 11.56 -26.65
N LYS A 362 -6.14 11.89 -27.42
CA LYS A 362 -7.49 12.11 -26.87
C LYS A 362 -7.92 10.84 -26.13
N MET A 363 -7.85 10.84 -24.80
CA MET A 363 -8.52 9.84 -23.97
C MET A 363 -10.01 9.85 -24.36
N ARG A 364 -10.48 8.77 -24.98
CA ARG A 364 -11.89 8.56 -25.34
C ARG A 364 -12.59 7.72 -24.30
#